data_AF-A0A914D0X9-F1
#
_entry.id   AF-A0A914D0X9-F1
#
_cell.length_a   1.000
_cell.length_b   1.000
_cell.length_c   1.000
_cell.angle_alpha   90.00
_cell.angle_beta   90.00
_cell.angle_gamma   90.00
#
_symmetry.space_group_name_H-M   'P 1'
#
loop_
_entity.id
_entity.type
_entity.pdbx_description
1 polymer ?
#
loop_
_entity_poly.entity_id
_entity_poly.type
_entity_poly.pdbx_seq_one_letter_code
_entity_poly.pdbx_strand_id
1 'polypeptide(L)'
;MVCHRDKHIRSLQAQNYRQLRKECLKKKQLFVDVTFPPTNSSLFLDQDRTSEIVWKRPEEIIKDPKLFVEGASPNDVTQGILGNCWFVSACSALTHNEELIKKVIPDARAQEWSDENVYCGIFRFCFWRYGSWFEIVIDDLLPTKDGKLLFARSKTPNEFWSALLEKAFAKLYGCYENLVGGQLADALQDVSGGVAETINVKKVLADGPTKDSTIRLFKTLQTAFDHQALIVAAIAVRSMPRAKKI
;
A
#
# COMPACT_ATOMS: atom_id res chain seq x y z
N MET A 1 -11.94 -29.00 18.46
CA MET A 1 -11.23 -27.85 19.05
C MET A 1 -9.94 -27.62 18.26
N VAL A 2 -10.04 -26.89 17.14
CA VAL A 2 -8.88 -26.63 16.27
C VAL A 2 -8.27 -25.31 16.69
N CYS A 3 -7.20 -25.39 17.48
CA CYS A 3 -6.33 -24.26 17.77
C CYS A 3 -5.71 -23.80 16.44
N HIS A 4 -6.32 -22.79 15.80
CA HIS A 4 -5.68 -22.04 14.73
C HIS A 4 -4.53 -21.27 15.38
N ARG A 5 -3.33 -21.85 15.34
CA ARG A 5 -2.10 -21.12 15.63
C ARG A 5 -2.04 -19.95 14.67
N ASP A 6 -2.12 -18.72 15.17
CA ASP A 6 -1.69 -17.54 14.43
C ASP A 6 -0.30 -17.84 13.87
N LYS A 7 -0.19 -18.00 12.56
CA LYS A 7 1.11 -18.13 11.89
C LYS A 7 1.90 -16.87 12.26
N HIS A 8 3.01 -17.05 13.00
CA HIS A 8 3.84 -15.98 13.54
C HIS A 8 4.01 -14.81 12.56
N ILE A 9 3.47 -13.64 12.91
CA ILE A 9 3.79 -12.38 12.22
C ILE A 9 5.27 -12.10 12.50
N ARG A 10 6.06 -11.98 11.44
CA ARG A 10 7.50 -11.67 11.52
C ARG A 10 7.68 -10.16 11.50
N SER A 11 8.67 -9.62 12.19
CA SER A 11 9.01 -8.21 12.08
C SER A 11 10.10 -7.98 11.04
N LEU A 12 9.96 -6.94 10.23
CA LEU A 12 11.06 -6.46 9.39
C LEU A 12 12.12 -5.79 10.29
N GLN A 13 13.40 -6.11 10.07
CA GLN A 13 14.54 -5.53 10.79
C GLN A 13 14.41 -5.61 12.34
N ALA A 14 13.73 -6.64 12.85
CA ALA A 14 13.49 -6.88 14.27
C ALA A 14 12.78 -5.74 15.04
N GLN A 15 12.10 -4.82 14.35
CA GLN A 15 11.32 -3.77 14.99
C GLN A 15 10.02 -4.32 15.58
N ASN A 16 9.71 -3.97 16.84
CA ASN A 16 8.46 -4.35 17.50
C ASN A 16 7.60 -3.11 17.74
N TYR A 17 6.47 -3.01 17.05
CA TYR A 17 5.59 -1.83 17.13
C TYR A 17 5.20 -1.48 18.58
N ARG A 18 4.77 -2.48 19.36
CA ARG A 18 4.26 -2.26 20.72
C ARG A 18 5.35 -1.74 21.66
N GLN A 19 6.56 -2.28 21.55
CA GLN A 19 7.71 -1.83 22.34
C GLN A 19 8.12 -0.42 21.95
N LEU A 20 8.33 -0.17 20.65
CA LEU A 20 8.74 1.15 20.14
C LEU A 20 7.72 2.24 20.51
N ARG A 21 6.42 1.96 20.34
CA ARG A 21 5.34 2.86 20.75
C ARG A 21 5.40 3.15 22.25
N LYS A 22 5.53 2.12 23.10
CA LYS A 22 5.62 2.29 24.56
C LYS A 22 6.81 3.15 24.96
N GLU A 23 7.96 2.97 24.30
CA GLU A 23 9.16 3.77 24.54
C GLU A 23 8.98 5.23 24.12
N CYS A 24 8.40 5.50 22.95
CA CYS A 24 8.09 6.85 22.49
C CYS A 24 7.13 7.57 23.44
N LEU A 25 6.06 6.90 23.88
CA LEU A 25 5.11 7.45 24.84
C LEU A 25 5.76 7.74 26.19
N LYS A 26 6.61 6.84 26.71
CA LYS A 26 7.34 7.06 27.96
C LYS A 26 8.27 8.27 27.87
N LYS A 27 8.94 8.45 26.73
CA LYS A 27 9.87 9.56 26.46
C LYS A 27 9.18 10.85 26.03
N LYS A 28 7.86 10.81 25.74
CA LYS A 28 7.09 11.92 25.15
C LYS A 28 7.72 12.47 23.87
N GLN A 29 8.18 11.57 23.00
CA GLN A 29 8.82 11.91 21.73
C GLN A 29 8.07 11.27 20.56
N LEU A 30 8.14 11.90 19.39
CA LEU A 30 7.66 11.29 18.16
C LEU A 30 8.66 10.24 17.68
N PHE A 31 8.16 9.12 17.18
CA PHE A 31 8.97 8.08 16.59
C PHE A 31 9.64 8.60 15.30
N VAL A 32 10.90 8.24 15.14
CA VAL A 32 11.67 8.43 13.90
C VAL A 32 12.29 7.08 13.57
N ASP A 33 11.99 6.60 12.38
CA ASP A 33 12.42 5.29 11.92
C ASP A 33 13.82 5.35 11.33
N VAL A 34 14.82 5.01 12.14
CA VAL A 34 16.22 4.99 11.71
C VAL A 34 16.51 3.95 10.61
N THR A 35 15.63 2.97 10.43
CA THR A 35 15.80 1.91 9.41
C THR A 35 15.22 2.27 8.05
N PHE A 36 14.40 3.32 7.99
CA PHE A 36 13.87 3.92 6.78
C PHE A 36 13.80 5.45 6.96
N PRO A 37 14.97 6.10 7.06
CA PRO A 37 15.06 7.48 7.54
C PRO A 37 14.46 8.48 6.54
N PRO A 38 14.04 9.67 6.98
CA PRO A 38 13.47 10.72 6.13
C PRO A 38 14.57 11.41 5.29
N THR A 39 15.24 10.66 4.42
CA THR A 39 16.37 11.11 3.60
C THR A 39 16.30 10.50 2.19
N ASN A 40 17.24 10.88 1.32
CA ASN A 40 17.34 10.33 -0.02
C ASN A 40 17.51 8.81 -0.06
N SER A 41 18.11 8.18 0.95
CA SER A 41 18.27 6.71 0.98
C SER A 41 16.93 5.96 0.94
N SER A 42 15.87 6.58 1.43
CA SER A 42 14.52 6.01 1.43
C SER A 42 13.73 6.39 0.17
N LEU A 43 14.21 7.36 -0.62
CA LEU A 43 13.55 7.84 -1.84
C LEU A 43 14.15 7.20 -3.09
N PHE A 44 15.47 7.14 -3.17
CA PHE A 44 16.22 6.94 -4.40
C PHE A 44 17.26 5.83 -4.25
N LEU A 45 17.58 5.18 -5.37
CA LEU A 45 18.74 4.29 -5.47
C LEU A 45 20.05 5.08 -5.46
N ASP A 46 20.05 6.26 -6.11
CA ASP A 46 21.14 7.23 -6.05
C ASP A 46 20.91 8.22 -4.89
N GLN A 47 21.69 8.06 -3.82
CA GLN A 47 21.53 8.84 -2.60
C GLN A 47 22.06 10.27 -2.73
N ASP A 48 22.98 10.50 -3.67
CA ASP A 48 23.60 11.82 -3.92
C ASP A 48 22.71 12.72 -4.77
N ARG A 49 21.57 12.19 -5.25
CA ARG A 49 20.59 12.92 -6.04
C ARG A 49 20.07 14.14 -5.28
N THR A 50 20.35 15.33 -5.80
CA THR A 50 19.74 16.57 -5.28
C THR A 50 18.24 16.53 -5.46
N SER A 51 17.49 16.81 -4.39
CA SER A 51 16.03 16.92 -4.45
C SER A 51 15.54 18.06 -3.57
N GLU A 52 14.45 18.71 -3.98
CA GLU A 52 13.75 19.73 -3.17
C GLU A 52 12.68 19.08 -2.26
N ILE A 53 12.81 17.78 -1.99
CA ILE A 53 11.82 17.01 -1.25
C ILE A 53 12.02 17.27 0.24
N VAL A 54 10.93 17.64 0.91
CA VAL A 54 10.89 17.86 2.36
C VAL A 54 10.00 16.81 2.99
N TRP A 55 10.51 16.15 4.01
CA TRP A 55 9.75 15.18 4.79
C TRP A 55 8.94 15.91 5.85
N LYS A 56 7.63 15.69 5.88
CA LYS A 56 6.70 16.32 6.83
C LYS A 56 5.74 15.30 7.42
N ARG A 57 5.39 15.45 8.69
CA ARG A 57 4.31 14.69 9.31
C ARG A 57 2.95 15.23 8.87
N PRO A 58 1.87 14.42 8.92
CA PRO A 58 0.52 14.87 8.58
C PRO A 58 0.09 16.15 9.31
N GLU A 59 0.41 16.29 10.61
CA GLU A 59 0.11 17.49 11.41
C GLU A 59 0.83 18.76 10.92
N GLU A 60 1.94 18.63 10.19
CA GLU A 60 2.68 19.74 9.58
C GLU A 60 2.17 20.10 8.18
N ILE A 61 1.34 19.23 7.59
CA ILE A 61 0.77 19.38 6.25
C ILE A 61 -0.64 19.96 6.33
N ILE A 62 -1.46 19.43 7.22
CA ILE A 62 -2.88 19.78 7.35
C ILE A 62 -3.36 19.68 8.79
N LYS A 63 -4.41 20.43 9.13
CA LYS A 63 -5.08 20.32 10.42
C LYS A 63 -5.95 19.06 10.46
N ASP A 64 -6.08 18.47 11.65
CA ASP A 64 -6.89 17.26 11.91
C ASP A 64 -6.60 16.12 10.92
N PRO A 65 -5.35 15.64 10.85
CA PRO A 65 -5.04 14.47 10.04
C PRO A 65 -5.78 13.24 10.58
N LYS A 66 -6.21 12.37 9.68
CA LYS A 66 -6.91 11.11 9.97
C LYS A 66 -6.24 9.97 9.20
N LEU A 67 -6.29 8.79 9.78
CA LEU A 67 -5.86 7.57 9.12
C LEU A 67 -6.95 7.21 8.10
N PHE A 68 -8.21 7.16 8.52
CA PHE A 68 -9.37 6.94 7.64
C PHE A 68 -10.41 8.05 7.77
N VAL A 69 -11.04 8.41 6.66
CA VAL A 69 -12.22 9.29 6.63
C VAL A 69 -13.38 8.50 6.02
N GLU A 70 -14.38 8.17 6.84
CA GLU A 70 -15.54 7.35 6.45
C GLU A 70 -15.19 5.90 6.03
N GLY A 71 -14.04 5.39 6.46
CA GLY A 71 -13.57 4.04 6.16
C GLY A 71 -12.51 4.04 5.05
N ALA A 72 -12.27 2.87 4.44
CA ALA A 72 -11.36 2.76 3.30
C ALA A 72 -12.17 2.59 2.02
N SER A 73 -11.88 3.40 1.02
CA SER A 73 -12.61 3.51 -0.25
C SER A 73 -11.64 3.54 -1.43
N PRO A 74 -12.07 3.04 -2.61
CA PRO A 74 -11.24 3.12 -3.82
C PRO A 74 -10.80 4.54 -4.19
N ASN A 75 -11.56 5.56 -3.77
CA ASN A 75 -11.25 6.97 -4.02
C ASN A 75 -10.05 7.50 -3.23
N ASP A 76 -9.64 6.78 -2.18
CA ASP A 76 -8.59 7.22 -1.25
C ASP A 76 -7.20 6.86 -1.76
N VAL A 77 -7.13 6.14 -2.87
CA VAL A 77 -5.88 5.67 -3.48
C VAL A 77 -5.68 6.33 -4.83
N THR A 78 -5.17 7.56 -4.82
CA THR A 78 -4.76 8.27 -6.04
C THR A 78 -3.24 8.18 -6.21
N GLN A 79 -2.80 7.72 -7.38
CA GLN A 79 -1.37 7.65 -7.71
C GLN A 79 -0.74 9.05 -7.76
N GLY A 80 0.44 9.19 -7.16
CA GLY A 80 1.28 10.37 -7.26
C GLY A 80 2.20 10.35 -8.48
N ILE A 81 3.40 10.91 -8.34
CA ILE A 81 4.39 10.99 -9.44
C ILE A 81 5.15 9.68 -9.69
N LEU A 82 5.00 8.68 -8.82
CA LEU A 82 5.75 7.43 -8.86
C LEU A 82 5.10 6.45 -9.84
N GLY A 83 5.91 5.71 -10.61
CA GLY A 83 5.45 4.71 -11.57
C GLY A 83 4.99 3.38 -10.93
N ASN A 84 4.20 3.43 -9.85
CA ASN A 84 3.79 2.29 -9.04
C ASN A 84 2.28 1.98 -9.12
N CYS A 85 1.64 2.29 -10.26
CA CYS A 85 0.20 2.06 -10.49
C CYS A 85 -0.26 0.63 -10.17
N TRP A 86 0.63 -0.35 -10.30
CA TRP A 86 0.41 -1.75 -9.94
C TRP A 86 0.07 -1.94 -8.45
N PHE A 87 0.76 -1.23 -7.56
CA PHE A 87 0.51 -1.26 -6.12
C PHE A 87 -0.73 -0.44 -5.73
N VAL A 88 -0.88 0.77 -6.30
CA VAL A 88 -2.06 1.63 -6.09
C VAL A 88 -3.34 0.90 -6.50
N SER A 89 -3.32 0.18 -7.62
CA SER A 89 -4.47 -0.58 -8.10
C SER A 89 -4.81 -1.76 -7.18
N ALA A 90 -3.79 -2.44 -6.63
CA ALA A 90 -4.01 -3.49 -5.62
C ALA A 90 -4.60 -2.93 -4.33
N CYS A 91 -4.16 -1.76 -3.87
CA CYS A 91 -4.72 -1.07 -2.69
C CYS A 91 -6.18 -0.66 -2.92
N SER A 92 -6.52 -0.21 -4.13
CA SER A 92 -7.91 0.12 -4.50
C SER A 92 -8.81 -1.12 -4.49
N ALA A 93 -8.32 -2.27 -4.96
CA ALA A 93 -9.06 -3.53 -4.85
C ALA A 93 -9.21 -3.99 -3.39
N LEU A 94 -8.15 -3.83 -2.58
CA LEU A 94 -8.12 -4.20 -1.17
C LEU A 94 -9.26 -3.55 -0.37
N THR A 95 -9.71 -2.34 -0.71
CA THR A 95 -10.77 -1.64 0.03
C THR A 95 -12.12 -2.36 0.01
N HIS A 96 -12.33 -3.29 -0.91
CA HIS A 96 -13.56 -4.10 -0.98
C HIS A 96 -13.55 -5.30 -0.04
N ASN A 97 -12.44 -5.59 0.63
CA ASN A 97 -12.28 -6.73 1.52
C ASN A 97 -11.82 -6.28 2.91
N GLU A 98 -12.78 -6.02 3.80
CA GLU A 98 -12.51 -5.56 5.16
C GLU A 98 -11.63 -6.52 5.98
N GLU A 99 -11.75 -7.83 5.74
CA GLU A 99 -10.95 -8.84 6.45
C GLU A 99 -9.47 -8.80 6.04
N LEU A 100 -9.19 -8.52 4.76
CA LEU A 100 -7.83 -8.27 4.31
C LEU A 100 -7.31 -6.92 4.80
N ILE A 101 -8.15 -5.88 4.84
CA ILE A 101 -7.76 -4.58 5.44
C ILE A 101 -7.36 -4.76 6.90
N LYS A 102 -8.12 -5.53 7.70
CA LYS A 102 -7.76 -5.82 9.10
C LYS A 102 -6.44 -6.58 9.24
N LYS A 103 -6.04 -7.37 8.24
CA LYS A 103 -4.72 -8.01 8.20
C LYS A 103 -3.62 -7.03 7.82
N VAL A 104 -3.84 -6.21 6.79
CA VAL A 104 -2.86 -5.24 6.25
C VAL A 104 -2.66 -4.05 7.18
N ILE A 105 -3.72 -3.56 7.83
CA ILE A 105 -3.74 -2.41 8.74
C ILE A 105 -4.28 -2.88 10.11
N PRO A 106 -3.50 -3.67 10.86
CA PRO A 106 -3.96 -4.28 12.10
C PRO A 106 -4.20 -3.23 13.19
N ASP A 107 -5.25 -3.42 13.99
CA ASP A 107 -5.65 -2.48 15.04
C ASP A 107 -5.79 -1.02 14.56
N ALA A 108 -6.31 -0.81 13.34
CA ALA A 108 -6.47 0.52 12.72
C ALA A 108 -7.01 1.59 13.68
N ARG A 109 -8.04 1.27 14.49
CA ARG A 109 -8.60 2.20 15.49
C ARG A 109 -7.61 2.65 16.56
N ALA A 110 -6.63 1.82 16.94
CA ALA A 110 -5.60 2.18 17.92
C ALA A 110 -4.42 2.95 17.30
N GLN A 111 -4.37 3.01 15.96
CA GLN A 111 -3.41 3.80 15.19
C GLN A 111 -3.97 5.16 14.74
N GLU A 112 -5.30 5.32 14.73
CA GLU A 112 -5.99 6.53 14.32
C GLU A 112 -5.61 7.76 15.15
N TRP A 113 -5.61 8.93 14.52
CA TRP A 113 -5.57 10.22 15.19
C TRP A 113 -6.93 10.50 15.85
N SER A 114 -6.99 10.25 17.15
CA SER A 114 -8.18 10.47 17.98
C SER A 114 -7.78 10.86 19.40
N ASP A 115 -8.71 11.46 20.14
CA ASP A 115 -8.51 11.82 21.55
C ASP A 115 -8.29 10.58 22.45
N GLU A 116 -8.75 9.42 22.01
CA GLU A 116 -8.56 8.14 22.70
C GLU A 116 -7.13 7.58 22.54
N ASN A 117 -6.41 8.04 21.51
CA ASN A 117 -5.09 7.55 21.16
C ASN A 117 -4.02 8.63 21.40
N VAL A 118 -3.07 8.34 22.30
CA VAL A 118 -1.89 9.21 22.43
C VAL A 118 -1.01 9.04 21.20
N TYR A 119 -0.99 10.09 20.36
CA TYR A 119 -0.16 10.17 19.17
C TYR A 119 1.33 10.19 19.53
N CYS A 120 2.13 9.44 18.76
CA CYS A 120 3.60 9.48 18.84
C CYS A 120 4.27 9.19 17.49
N GLY A 121 3.59 9.48 16.37
CA GLY A 121 4.17 9.43 15.02
C GLY A 121 4.64 8.04 14.57
N ILE A 122 4.01 6.96 15.04
CA ILE A 122 4.36 5.57 14.73
C ILE A 122 3.15 4.79 14.22
N PHE A 123 3.34 4.07 13.13
CA PHE A 123 2.31 3.26 12.47
C PHE A 123 2.87 1.87 12.14
N ARG A 124 1.98 0.91 11.92
CA ARG A 124 2.31 -0.43 11.48
C ARG A 124 1.36 -0.95 10.42
N PHE A 125 1.94 -1.71 9.49
CA PHE A 125 1.26 -2.37 8.39
C PHE A 125 1.79 -3.79 8.26
N CYS A 126 1.01 -4.70 7.67
CA CYS A 126 1.45 -6.06 7.41
C CYS A 126 1.34 -6.40 5.92
N PHE A 127 2.37 -7.05 5.40
CA PHE A 127 2.37 -7.60 4.04
C PHE A 127 2.75 -9.07 4.06
N TRP A 128 2.21 -9.85 3.15
CA TRP A 128 2.53 -11.26 2.99
C TRP A 128 3.80 -11.44 2.19
N ARG A 129 4.83 -12.08 2.77
CA ARG A 129 6.07 -12.43 2.09
C ARG A 129 6.51 -13.83 2.48
N TYR A 130 6.95 -14.60 1.48
CA TYR A 130 7.59 -15.91 1.68
C TYR A 130 6.80 -16.87 2.60
N GLY A 131 5.47 -16.86 2.51
CA GLY A 131 4.61 -17.75 3.29
C GLY A 131 4.24 -17.25 4.70
N SER A 132 4.54 -16.00 5.04
CA SER A 132 4.20 -15.39 6.34
C SER A 132 3.86 -13.90 6.22
N TRP A 133 3.09 -13.38 7.18
CA TRP A 133 2.85 -11.95 7.30
C TRP A 133 4.05 -11.27 7.98
N PHE A 134 4.50 -10.17 7.40
CA PHE A 134 5.58 -9.33 7.90
C PHE A 134 5.01 -8.00 8.40
N GLU A 135 5.18 -7.71 9.68
CA GLU A 135 4.91 -6.41 10.30
C GLU A 135 6.03 -5.42 9.91
N ILE A 136 5.60 -4.31 9.32
CA ILE A 136 6.41 -3.18 8.93
C ILE A 136 6.01 -2.00 9.81
N VAL A 137 6.94 -1.54 10.65
CA VAL A 137 6.78 -0.35 11.47
C VAL A 137 7.37 0.83 10.71
N ILE A 138 6.68 1.98 10.71
CA ILE A 138 7.17 3.22 10.11
C ILE A 138 6.86 4.40 11.02
N ASP A 139 7.62 5.48 10.89
CA ASP A 139 7.13 6.80 11.29
C ASP A 139 6.19 7.39 10.21
N ASP A 140 5.52 8.51 10.51
CA ASP A 140 4.62 9.20 9.59
C ASP A 140 5.23 10.40 8.85
N LEU A 141 6.57 10.53 8.82
CA LEU A 141 7.20 11.51 7.95
C LEU A 141 6.96 11.12 6.48
N LEU A 142 6.30 11.95 5.70
CA LEU A 142 5.97 11.66 4.30
C LEU A 142 6.71 12.62 3.35
N PRO A 143 7.13 12.15 2.16
CA PRO A 143 7.76 12.99 1.15
C PRO A 143 6.80 14.04 0.59
N THR A 144 7.17 15.31 0.71
CA THR A 144 6.39 16.45 0.20
C THR A 144 7.19 17.37 -0.70
N LYS A 145 6.47 18.08 -1.56
CA LYS A 145 6.96 19.26 -2.28
C LYS A 145 5.88 20.34 -2.23
N ASP A 146 6.27 21.57 -1.90
CA ASP A 146 5.33 22.70 -1.75
C ASP A 146 4.15 22.40 -0.80
N GLY A 147 4.43 21.64 0.28
CA GLY A 147 3.44 21.23 1.27
C GLY A 147 2.44 20.18 0.80
N LYS A 148 2.66 19.53 -0.36
CA LYS A 148 1.79 18.48 -0.90
C LYS A 148 2.52 17.14 -0.97
N LEU A 149 1.79 16.06 -0.72
CA LEU A 149 2.29 14.69 -0.89
C LEU A 149 2.68 14.43 -2.35
N LEU A 150 3.87 13.85 -2.54
CA LEU A 150 4.40 13.52 -3.87
C LEU A 150 3.86 12.20 -4.43
N PHE A 151 3.66 11.22 -3.56
CA PHE A 151 3.30 9.86 -3.93
C PHE A 151 1.80 9.59 -3.68
N ALA A 152 1.41 8.36 -3.33
CA ALA A 152 0.00 8.01 -3.14
C ALA A 152 -0.67 8.94 -2.13
N ARG A 153 -1.93 9.31 -2.41
CA ARG A 153 -2.74 10.20 -1.57
C ARG A 153 -4.22 9.96 -1.77
N SER A 154 -5.01 10.33 -0.76
CA SER A 154 -6.47 10.40 -0.88
C SER A 154 -6.92 11.66 -1.63
N LYS A 155 -8.12 11.61 -2.19
CA LYS A 155 -8.85 12.81 -2.63
C LYS A 155 -9.31 13.64 -1.43
N THR A 156 -9.53 13.00 -0.30
CA THR A 156 -9.82 13.63 0.99
C THR A 156 -8.50 14.15 1.59
N PRO A 157 -8.29 15.48 1.68
CA PRO A 157 -6.95 16.02 1.95
C PRO A 157 -6.35 15.65 3.32
N ASN A 158 -7.17 15.34 4.31
CA ASN A 158 -6.72 14.99 5.65
C ASN A 158 -6.69 13.47 5.90
N GLU A 159 -6.81 12.64 4.86
CA GLU A 159 -6.75 11.18 4.98
C GLU A 159 -5.40 10.61 4.52
N PHE A 160 -4.77 9.78 5.35
CA PHE A 160 -3.36 9.39 5.18
C PHE A 160 -3.10 7.88 5.10
N TRP A 161 -4.09 6.99 5.26
CA TRP A 161 -3.83 5.54 5.25
C TRP A 161 -3.11 5.07 3.98
N SER A 162 -3.48 5.58 2.80
CA SER A 162 -2.89 5.15 1.52
C SER A 162 -1.44 5.61 1.37
N ALA A 163 -1.13 6.83 1.81
CA ALA A 163 0.22 7.38 1.81
C ALA A 163 1.16 6.62 2.78
N LEU A 164 0.65 6.32 3.97
CA LEU A 164 1.40 5.55 4.99
C LEU A 164 1.59 4.09 4.57
N LEU A 165 0.57 3.47 3.98
CA LEU A 165 0.65 2.10 3.47
C LEU A 165 1.69 2.00 2.34
N GLU A 166 1.71 2.96 1.41
CA GLU A 166 2.72 3.03 0.36
C GLU A 166 4.12 3.25 0.93
N LYS A 167 4.28 4.07 1.97
CA LYS A 167 5.56 4.22 2.66
C LYS A 167 6.05 2.91 3.28
N ALA A 168 5.18 2.18 3.98
CA ALA A 168 5.52 0.88 4.55
C ALA A 168 5.90 -0.13 3.45
N PHE A 169 5.23 -0.07 2.30
CA PHE A 169 5.57 -0.90 1.15
C PHE A 169 6.92 -0.51 0.52
N ALA A 170 7.20 0.79 0.39
CA ALA A 170 8.51 1.30 -0.04
C ALA A 170 9.63 0.82 0.89
N LYS A 171 9.39 0.83 2.21
CA LYS A 171 10.32 0.28 3.20
C LYS A 171 10.55 -1.22 3.01
N LEU A 172 9.50 -2.00 2.78
CA LEU A 172 9.62 -3.42 2.49
C LEU A 172 10.48 -3.70 1.24
N TYR A 173 10.42 -2.81 0.25
CA TYR A 173 11.20 -2.89 -1.00
C TYR A 173 12.52 -2.11 -0.97
N GLY A 174 12.86 -1.45 0.15
CA GLY A 174 14.10 -0.73 0.39
C GLY A 174 14.07 0.78 0.14
N CYS A 175 13.34 1.27 -0.87
CA CYS A 175 13.12 2.70 -1.12
C CYS A 175 11.90 2.92 -2.04
N TYR A 176 11.42 4.16 -2.18
CA TYR A 176 10.31 4.48 -3.07
C TYR A 176 10.61 4.21 -4.56
N GLU A 177 11.82 4.50 -5.04
CA GLU A 177 12.22 4.26 -6.43
C GLU A 177 12.12 2.78 -6.84
N ASN A 178 12.34 1.85 -5.90
CA ASN A 178 12.17 0.41 -6.13
C ASN A 178 10.71 -0.01 -6.40
N LEU A 179 9.73 0.86 -6.16
CA LEU A 179 8.34 0.58 -6.49
C LEU A 179 8.01 0.88 -7.96
N VAL A 180 8.93 1.48 -8.73
CA VAL A 180 8.70 1.80 -10.15
C VAL A 180 8.74 0.53 -10.99
N GLY A 181 7.66 0.27 -11.75
CA GLY A 181 7.65 -0.80 -12.76
C GLY A 181 7.45 -2.23 -12.24
N GLY A 182 6.76 -2.40 -11.10
CA GLY A 182 6.42 -3.72 -10.56
C GLY A 182 5.22 -4.42 -11.23
N GLN A 183 4.90 -5.62 -10.74
CA GLN A 183 3.82 -6.46 -11.26
C GLN A 183 2.60 -6.43 -10.33
N LEU A 184 1.42 -6.18 -10.91
CA LEU A 184 0.16 -6.14 -10.16
C LEU A 184 -0.12 -7.45 -9.40
N ALA A 185 0.22 -8.60 -9.99
CA ALA A 185 0.08 -9.91 -9.35
C ALA A 185 0.86 -10.00 -8.03
N ASP A 186 2.07 -9.45 -7.99
CA ASP A 186 2.92 -9.45 -6.80
C ASP A 186 2.31 -8.56 -5.71
N ALA A 187 1.80 -7.36 -6.06
CA ALA A 187 1.11 -6.52 -5.08
C ALA A 187 -0.14 -7.19 -4.52
N LEU A 188 -0.96 -7.81 -5.38
CA LEU A 188 -2.17 -8.54 -4.93
C LEU A 188 -1.80 -9.67 -3.98
N GLN A 189 -0.72 -10.40 -4.25
CA GLN A 189 -0.21 -11.43 -3.35
C GLN A 189 0.30 -10.83 -2.03
N ASP A 190 1.09 -9.75 -2.08
CA ASP A 190 1.66 -9.10 -0.90
C ASP A 190 0.56 -8.52 0.03
N VAL A 191 -0.58 -8.06 -0.51
CA VAL A 191 -1.69 -7.51 0.32
C VAL A 191 -2.76 -8.54 0.72
N SER A 192 -2.75 -9.75 0.17
CA SER A 192 -3.78 -10.76 0.45
C SER A 192 -3.26 -12.07 1.04
N GLY A 193 -2.02 -12.43 0.72
CA GLY A 193 -1.48 -13.77 0.93
C GLY A 193 -2.09 -14.87 0.05
N GLY A 194 -2.92 -14.49 -0.94
CA GLY A 194 -3.52 -15.39 -1.92
C GLY A 194 -2.59 -15.71 -3.10
N VAL A 195 -3.17 -16.37 -4.10
CA VAL A 195 -2.50 -16.67 -5.38
C VAL A 195 -3.13 -15.81 -6.46
N ALA A 196 -2.32 -15.08 -7.20
CA ALA A 196 -2.79 -14.25 -8.31
C ALA A 196 -2.95 -15.09 -9.59
N GLU A 197 -4.08 -14.92 -10.26
CA GLU A 197 -4.34 -15.48 -11.60
C GLU A 197 -4.53 -14.33 -12.60
N THR A 198 -3.97 -14.47 -13.80
CA THR A 198 -4.13 -13.48 -14.89
C THR A 198 -5.00 -14.06 -16.00
N ILE A 199 -6.15 -13.43 -16.24
CA ILE A 199 -7.06 -13.79 -17.32
C ILE A 199 -6.81 -12.87 -18.52
N ASN A 200 -6.37 -13.44 -19.64
CA ASN A 200 -6.28 -12.69 -20.90
C ASN A 200 -7.66 -12.63 -21.57
N VAL A 201 -8.37 -11.53 -21.37
CA VAL A 201 -9.73 -11.30 -21.90
C VAL A 201 -9.79 -11.50 -23.42
N LYS A 202 -8.79 -11.02 -24.17
CA LYS A 202 -8.74 -11.18 -25.64
C LYS A 202 -8.66 -12.65 -26.05
N LYS A 203 -7.90 -13.47 -25.32
CA LYS A 203 -7.83 -14.92 -25.58
C LYS A 203 -9.12 -15.64 -25.21
N VAL A 204 -9.77 -15.23 -24.12
CA VAL A 204 -11.07 -15.81 -23.70
C VAL A 204 -12.18 -15.48 -24.71
N LEU A 205 -12.09 -14.32 -25.36
CA LEU A 205 -13.05 -13.83 -26.35
C LEU A 205 -12.54 -13.95 -27.81
N ALA A 206 -11.58 -14.84 -28.08
CA ALA A 206 -10.85 -14.88 -29.35
C ALA A 206 -11.74 -15.14 -30.58
N ASP A 207 -12.79 -15.95 -30.43
CA ASP A 207 -13.78 -16.27 -31.49
C ASP A 207 -14.93 -15.23 -31.55
N GLY A 208 -14.73 -14.06 -30.94
CA GLY A 208 -15.76 -13.08 -30.66
C GLY A 208 -16.50 -13.35 -29.34
N PRO A 209 -17.17 -12.34 -28.76
CA PRO A 209 -17.99 -12.54 -27.58
C PRO A 209 -19.23 -13.36 -27.95
N THR A 210 -19.15 -14.68 -27.81
CA THR A 210 -20.34 -15.53 -27.80
C THR A 210 -21.05 -15.38 -26.46
N LYS A 211 -22.35 -15.72 -26.43
CA LYS A 211 -23.11 -15.73 -25.18
C LYS A 211 -22.44 -16.65 -24.16
N ASP A 212 -21.90 -17.79 -24.59
CA ASP A 212 -21.28 -18.77 -23.70
C ASP A 212 -19.91 -18.33 -23.16
N SER A 213 -19.02 -17.77 -24.01
CA SER A 213 -17.69 -17.32 -23.55
C SER A 213 -17.79 -16.15 -22.58
N THR A 214 -18.71 -15.23 -22.84
CA THR A 214 -18.98 -14.07 -21.97
C THR A 214 -19.61 -14.51 -20.64
N ILE A 215 -20.59 -15.41 -20.67
CA ILE A 215 -21.21 -15.96 -19.46
C ILE A 215 -20.19 -16.72 -18.62
N ARG A 216 -19.29 -17.51 -19.25
CA ARG A 216 -18.26 -18.24 -18.52
C ARG A 216 -17.30 -17.28 -17.81
N LEU A 217 -16.78 -16.27 -18.51
CA LEU A 217 -15.91 -15.26 -17.91
C LEU A 217 -16.61 -14.54 -16.75
N PHE A 218 -17.85 -14.10 -16.97
CA PHE A 218 -18.64 -13.45 -15.92
C PHE A 218 -18.83 -14.36 -14.70
N LYS A 219 -19.21 -15.63 -14.88
CA LYS A 219 -19.38 -16.59 -13.78
C LYS A 219 -18.09 -16.83 -13.01
N THR A 220 -16.94 -16.90 -13.69
CA THR A 220 -15.63 -17.01 -13.05
C THR A 220 -15.34 -15.79 -12.18
N LEU A 221 -15.53 -14.58 -12.72
CA LEU A 221 -15.31 -13.34 -11.98
C LEU A 221 -16.31 -13.17 -10.82
N GLN A 222 -17.58 -13.52 -11.02
CA GLN A 222 -18.61 -13.51 -9.99
C GLN A 222 -18.24 -14.46 -8.86
N THR A 223 -17.85 -15.70 -9.19
CA THR A 223 -17.42 -16.68 -8.18
C THR A 223 -16.20 -16.19 -7.41
N ALA A 224 -15.23 -15.57 -8.08
CA ALA A 224 -14.07 -14.99 -7.41
C ALA A 224 -14.47 -13.84 -6.47
N PHE A 225 -15.34 -12.95 -6.92
CA PHE A 225 -15.86 -11.83 -6.14
C PHE A 225 -16.66 -12.31 -4.91
N ASP A 226 -17.54 -13.29 -5.07
CA ASP A 226 -18.34 -13.88 -4.00
C ASP A 226 -17.44 -14.52 -2.92
N HIS A 227 -16.30 -15.09 -3.32
CA HIS A 227 -15.26 -15.59 -2.42
C HIS A 227 -14.27 -14.51 -1.94
N GLN A 228 -14.62 -13.23 -2.11
CA GLN A 228 -13.86 -12.08 -1.62
C GLN A 228 -12.46 -11.93 -2.25
N ALA A 229 -12.25 -12.46 -3.47
CA ALA A 229 -11.02 -12.27 -4.21
C ALA A 229 -10.84 -10.81 -4.63
N LEU A 230 -9.59 -10.35 -4.66
CA LEU A 230 -9.23 -9.04 -5.20
C LEU A 230 -9.17 -9.14 -6.73
N ILE A 231 -9.99 -8.34 -7.43
CA ILE A 231 -10.07 -8.34 -8.89
C ILE A 231 -9.64 -6.96 -9.39
N VAL A 232 -8.67 -6.95 -10.31
CA VAL A 232 -8.20 -5.73 -10.97
C VAL A 232 -8.17 -5.98 -12.48
N ALA A 233 -8.72 -5.05 -13.24
CA ALA A 233 -8.65 -5.04 -14.69
C ALA A 233 -7.64 -4.00 -15.17
N ALA A 234 -6.83 -4.35 -16.16
CA ALA A 234 -5.85 -3.45 -16.75
C ALA A 234 -5.93 -3.50 -18.28
N ILE A 235 -5.67 -2.35 -18.91
CA ILE A 235 -5.61 -2.21 -20.37
C ILE A 235 -4.14 -2.12 -20.76
N ALA A 236 -3.67 -3.07 -21.57
CA ALA A 236 -2.30 -3.05 -22.06
C ALA A 236 -2.10 -1.86 -23.03
N VAL A 237 -1.17 -0.97 -22.70
CA VAL A 237 -0.75 0.12 -23.59
C VAL A 237 0.03 -0.49 -24.77
N ARG A 238 -0.42 -0.24 -26.00
CA ARG A 238 0.37 -0.55 -27.19
C ARG A 238 1.46 0.50 -27.35
N SER A 239 2.72 0.14 -27.18
CA SER A 239 3.82 0.99 -27.63
C SER A 239 3.86 0.97 -29.17
N MET A 240 3.75 2.15 -29.79
CA MET A 240 4.09 2.29 -31.21
C MET A 240 5.60 2.00 -31.34
N PRO A 241 6.04 1.21 -32.32
CA PRO A 241 7.47 1.02 -32.55
C PRO A 241 8.09 2.40 -32.79
N ARG A 242 9.14 2.74 -32.04
CA ARG A 242 9.95 3.94 -32.30
C ARG A 242 10.33 3.90 -33.77
N ALA A 243 9.95 4.94 -34.53
CA ALA A 243 10.46 5.13 -35.88
C ALA A 243 11.98 5.00 -35.81
N LYS A 244 12.54 4.07 -36.60
CA LYS A 244 13.98 4.01 -36.79
C LYS A 244 14.40 5.41 -37.24
N LYS A 245 15.21 6.11 -36.43
CA LYS A 245 15.89 7.31 -36.91
C LYS A 245 16.70 6.86 -38.13
N ILE A 246 16.32 7.38 -39.30
CA ILE A 246 17.10 7.33 -40.53
C ILE A 246 18.28 8.27 -40.35
#